data_AF-A0A8T6F1A4-F1
#
_entry.id   AF-A0A8T6F1A4-F1
#
_cell.length_a   1.000
_cell.length_b   1.000
_cell.length_c   1.000
_cell.angle_alpha   90.00
_cell.angle_beta   90.00
_cell.angle_gamma   90.00
#
_symmetry.space_group_name_H-M   'P 1'
#
loop_
_entity.id
_entity.type
_entity.pdbx_description
1 polymer ?
#
loop_
_entity_poly.entity_id
_entity_poly.type
_entity_poly.pdbx_seq_one_letter_code
_entity_poly.pdbx_strand_id
1 'polypeptide(L)'
;MASSCSAGLTTLSSCVCRRFARKPEARPGLWSMTANGPRTRPRWAKTASHSCCRSSGSWVLSVMGSMRVMALSGWVHLGVKDIVRRGLYTAGRPAYARSGWTWGCAECRAEVREGVKSMAVIDADTHVDECEETWRYMPPEDVRHRPVTVVPTEDMGDGAPAPGYTRHWLIGGNLSIRRIRDDRRTGTTIDARELRNVQTRLRHMDEMGVDVHVMYPTMFLTYLTSDPHAQTAICKSYNRWMADRSSLSEGRLRWVAVLPMLDIEAAVDEMRWASEHGACGVFKLATEMGRRVTDPYFFPVYQEANDLDLALCMHTGSGDPPAGSSAPLLGDGVTGTNVIDAFHAIVFAGLAFRFPRLRFGFIEAGSSWIPFVVDRLYARRERMAWAYRSFTYTDDLSDLFHEHRLYVTCQSQEDIPYLLKFGTEDHLMIGTDYSHADLSAEIGAIDILRRRADEGEFSQTAKRKILEDNPKTFYGL
;
A
#
# COMPACT_ATOMS: atom_id res chain seq x y z
N MET A 1 -26.15 -40.77 -39.73
CA MET A 1 -26.16 -40.74 -41.21
C MET A 1 -25.38 -39.51 -41.68
N ALA A 2 -24.92 -39.51 -42.94
CA ALA A 2 -24.24 -38.47 -43.74
C ALA A 2 -24.77 -37.00 -43.60
N SER A 3 -24.11 -35.89 -43.99
CA SER A 3 -22.75 -35.62 -44.54
C SER A 3 -22.45 -34.10 -44.80
N SER A 4 -21.15 -33.73 -44.77
CA SER A 4 -20.38 -32.85 -45.71
C SER A 4 -20.63 -31.33 -46.00
N CYS A 5 -19.57 -30.54 -45.74
CA CYS A 5 -18.85 -29.54 -46.59
C CYS A 5 -19.52 -28.49 -47.53
N SER A 6 -19.11 -27.21 -47.38
CA SER A 6 -18.38 -26.33 -48.36
C SER A 6 -18.41 -24.86 -47.88
N ALA A 7 -17.33 -24.08 -47.67
CA ALA A 7 -16.17 -23.66 -48.48
C ALA A 7 -16.39 -22.37 -49.32
N GLY A 8 -15.55 -21.35 -49.12
CA GLY A 8 -15.53 -20.09 -49.89
C GLY A 8 -14.45 -19.11 -49.39
N LEU A 9 -13.54 -18.67 -50.26
CA LEU A 9 -12.32 -17.90 -49.92
C LEU A 9 -11.95 -17.00 -51.12
N THR A 10 -11.55 -15.74 -50.91
CA THR A 10 -10.95 -14.92 -51.99
C THR A 10 -10.10 -13.76 -51.47
N THR A 11 -8.97 -13.53 -52.13
CA THR A 11 -7.95 -12.50 -51.84
C THR A 11 -7.70 -11.63 -53.09
N LEU A 12 -7.17 -10.41 -52.94
CA LEU A 12 -6.53 -9.64 -54.04
C LEU A 12 -5.57 -8.55 -53.51
N SER A 13 -4.75 -7.94 -54.39
CA SER A 13 -3.38 -7.51 -54.08
C SER A 13 -2.97 -6.08 -54.50
N SER A 14 -2.05 -5.48 -53.72
CA SER A 14 -0.92 -4.56 -54.07
C SER A 14 -1.00 -3.45 -55.15
N CYS A 15 -0.42 -2.27 -54.86
CA CYS A 15 0.31 -1.43 -55.85
C CYS A 15 1.37 -0.47 -55.21
N VAL A 16 2.28 0.13 -55.99
CA VAL A 16 3.60 0.72 -55.56
C VAL A 16 4.02 1.97 -56.38
N CYS A 17 4.65 3.00 -55.76
CA CYS A 17 5.80 3.84 -56.27
C CYS A 17 6.13 5.05 -55.31
N ARG A 18 7.38 5.35 -54.86
CA ARG A 18 8.59 6.00 -55.47
C ARG A 18 8.45 7.56 -55.66
N ARG A 19 9.44 8.47 -55.44
CA ARG A 19 10.94 8.42 -55.25
C ARG A 19 11.58 9.79 -54.82
N PHE A 20 12.74 9.78 -54.11
CA PHE A 20 13.93 10.72 -54.13
C PHE A 20 13.83 12.27 -53.87
N ALA A 21 14.88 13.06 -53.49
CA ALA A 21 16.27 12.85 -53.00
C ALA A 21 17.00 14.12 -52.40
N ARG A 22 17.89 13.88 -51.40
CA ARG A 22 19.25 14.44 -51.08
C ARG A 22 19.58 15.94 -50.75
N LYS A 23 20.57 16.05 -49.84
CA LYS A 23 21.38 17.14 -49.20
C LYS A 23 22.56 17.65 -50.12
N PRO A 24 23.33 18.75 -49.84
CA PRO A 24 24.35 18.84 -48.75
C PRO A 24 24.69 20.25 -48.17
N GLU A 25 25.88 20.41 -47.55
CA GLU A 25 26.29 21.39 -46.50
C GLU A 25 27.48 22.31 -46.89
N ALA A 26 27.70 23.45 -46.18
CA ALA A 26 29.03 24.07 -45.90
C ALA A 26 28.98 25.26 -44.89
N ARG A 27 30.14 25.73 -44.39
CA ARG A 27 30.39 26.69 -43.26
C ARG A 27 31.14 28.00 -43.71
N PRO A 28 31.83 28.80 -42.84
CA PRO A 28 31.40 29.69 -41.73
C PRO A 28 31.98 31.16 -41.82
N GLY A 29 31.73 32.02 -40.82
CA GLY A 29 32.43 33.31 -40.62
C GLY A 29 32.40 33.84 -39.16
N LEU A 30 33.48 34.52 -38.72
CA LEU A 30 33.69 35.09 -37.36
C LEU A 30 33.14 36.54 -37.21
N TRP A 31 33.07 37.08 -35.98
CA TRP A 31 33.83 38.28 -35.47
C TRP A 31 33.46 38.60 -33.98
N SER A 32 34.08 39.63 -33.36
CA SER A 32 34.50 39.65 -31.94
C SER A 32 33.87 40.71 -30.98
N MET A 33 34.38 40.76 -29.72
CA MET A 33 33.84 41.38 -28.47
C MET A 33 34.02 42.91 -28.27
N THR A 34 33.30 43.50 -27.28
CA THR A 34 33.69 44.53 -26.25
C THR A 34 32.43 45.01 -25.45
N ALA A 35 32.44 45.67 -24.27
CA ALA A 35 33.29 45.62 -23.06
C ALA A 35 32.63 46.32 -21.81
N ASN A 36 32.95 45.84 -20.59
CA ASN A 36 33.00 46.43 -19.22
C ASN A 36 32.09 47.60 -18.71
N GLY A 37 31.64 47.47 -17.43
CA GLY A 37 31.26 48.60 -16.54
C GLY A 37 30.50 48.23 -15.23
N PRO A 38 31.02 48.45 -14.00
CA PRO A 38 30.43 47.96 -12.73
C PRO A 38 29.87 49.04 -11.77
N ARG A 39 29.10 48.64 -10.72
CA ARG A 39 28.86 49.43 -9.48
C ARG A 39 28.38 48.61 -8.26
N THR A 40 28.39 49.23 -7.07
CA THR A 40 28.57 48.62 -5.73
C THR A 40 27.36 48.73 -4.78
N ARG A 41 27.40 48.01 -3.63
CA ARG A 41 26.42 48.02 -2.51
C ARG A 41 26.85 48.96 -1.36
N PRO A 42 25.93 49.30 -0.43
CA PRO A 42 26.15 49.00 0.99
C PRO A 42 24.91 48.48 1.78
N ARG A 43 25.10 48.11 3.06
CA ARG A 43 24.10 47.61 4.05
C ARG A 43 23.89 48.62 5.19
N TRP A 44 22.74 48.58 5.89
CA TRP A 44 22.58 48.97 7.32
C TRP A 44 21.55 48.05 8.04
N ALA A 45 21.36 48.19 9.35
CA ALA A 45 20.92 47.09 10.24
C ALA A 45 19.78 47.39 11.25
N LYS A 46 19.16 46.28 11.72
CA LYS A 46 18.37 46.00 12.97
C LYS A 46 17.78 47.15 13.83
N THR A 47 16.53 46.96 14.25
CA THR A 47 16.06 47.00 15.66
C THR A 47 14.68 46.32 15.80
N ALA A 48 14.24 46.01 17.03
CA ALA A 48 12.97 45.32 17.31
C ALA A 48 12.34 45.78 18.65
N SER A 49 11.02 45.71 18.80
CA SER A 49 10.30 45.73 20.09
C SER A 49 8.86 45.18 19.96
N HIS A 50 8.27 44.72 21.08
CA HIS A 50 6.94 44.09 21.16
C HIS A 50 5.83 45.09 21.53
N SER A 51 4.55 44.79 21.23
CA SER A 51 3.43 45.10 22.15
C SER A 51 2.15 44.28 21.86
N CYS A 52 1.27 44.26 22.87
CA CYS A 52 0.23 43.30 23.23
C CYS A 52 -1.04 43.24 22.36
N CYS A 53 -1.87 42.22 22.64
CA CYS A 53 -3.24 42.03 22.14
C CYS A 53 -4.19 43.21 22.41
N ARG A 54 -5.19 43.40 21.53
CA ARG A 54 -6.54 43.85 21.90
C ARG A 54 -7.60 43.30 20.94
N SER A 55 -8.76 43.00 21.50
CA SER A 55 -9.92 42.39 20.85
C SER A 55 -10.92 43.41 20.32
N SER A 56 -11.32 43.26 19.06
CA SER A 56 -12.56 43.74 18.43
C SER A 56 -12.54 43.21 16.99
N GLY A 57 -13.64 42.91 16.30
CA GLY A 57 -15.06 43.14 16.52
C GLY A 57 -15.71 43.02 15.13
N SER A 58 -16.84 42.34 15.01
CA SER A 58 -17.42 41.93 13.72
C SER A 58 -17.68 43.09 12.75
N TRP A 59 -17.40 42.87 11.46
CA TRP A 59 -18.15 43.48 10.35
C TRP A 59 -18.35 42.48 9.21
N VAL A 60 -19.61 42.10 9.01
CA VAL A 60 -20.07 41.35 7.83
C VAL A 60 -20.20 42.34 6.66
N LEU A 61 -19.60 42.02 5.51
CA LEU A 61 -19.88 42.71 4.25
C LEU A 61 -20.28 41.69 3.18
N SER A 62 -21.59 41.57 2.98
CA SER A 62 -22.17 40.87 1.85
C SER A 62 -21.99 41.70 0.59
N VAL A 63 -21.42 41.12 -0.46
CA VAL A 63 -21.45 41.68 -1.83
C VAL A 63 -22.04 40.63 -2.76
N MET A 64 -23.32 40.79 -3.08
CA MET A 64 -23.91 40.14 -4.25
C MET A 64 -23.34 40.79 -5.51
N GLY A 65 -22.68 40.00 -6.35
CA GLY A 65 -22.11 40.42 -7.62
C GLY A 65 -22.50 39.48 -8.74
N SER A 66 -23.73 39.61 -9.25
CA SER A 66 -24.20 38.82 -10.40
C SER A 66 -23.48 39.23 -11.68
N MET A 67 -22.67 38.34 -12.26
CA MET A 67 -22.11 38.55 -13.60
C MET A 67 -22.27 37.30 -14.47
N ARG A 68 -23.26 37.35 -15.37
CA ARG A 68 -23.33 36.43 -16.52
C ARG A 68 -22.26 36.84 -17.52
N VAL A 69 -21.41 35.91 -17.93
CA VAL A 69 -20.62 36.03 -19.17
C VAL A 69 -20.90 34.81 -20.03
N MET A 70 -21.21 35.05 -21.31
CA MET A 70 -21.54 34.01 -22.27
C MET A 70 -20.31 33.17 -22.63
N ALA A 71 -20.52 31.88 -22.89
CA ALA A 71 -19.54 31.08 -23.60
C ALA A 71 -19.42 31.54 -25.07
N LEU A 72 -18.20 31.71 -25.55
CA LEU A 72 -17.90 31.70 -26.99
C LEU A 72 -16.66 30.84 -27.24
N SER A 73 -16.83 29.90 -28.17
CA SER A 73 -15.84 28.91 -28.60
C SER A 73 -14.67 29.54 -29.37
N GLY A 74 -13.45 29.04 -29.17
CA GLY A 74 -12.28 29.46 -29.93
C GLY A 74 -11.08 28.52 -29.79
N TRP A 75 -11.13 27.36 -30.46
CA TRP A 75 -9.94 26.51 -30.61
C TRP A 75 -8.94 27.18 -31.56
N VAL A 76 -7.72 27.45 -31.08
CA VAL A 76 -6.57 27.75 -31.95
C VAL A 76 -5.38 26.91 -31.51
N HIS A 77 -5.09 25.87 -32.29
CA HIS A 77 -3.79 25.19 -32.26
C HIS A 77 -2.75 26.06 -32.98
N LEU A 78 -1.69 26.44 -32.27
CA LEU A 78 -0.44 26.92 -32.89
C LEU A 78 0.74 26.24 -32.17
N GLY A 79 1.26 25.19 -32.78
CA GLY A 79 2.52 24.57 -32.38
C GLY A 79 3.59 24.80 -33.45
N VAL A 80 4.68 25.47 -33.09
CA VAL A 80 5.96 25.43 -33.80
C VAL A 80 7.08 25.30 -32.76
N LYS A 81 8.16 24.60 -33.14
CA LYS A 81 9.15 23.99 -32.24
C LYS A 81 10.32 24.90 -31.86
N ASP A 82 11.02 24.43 -30.82
CA ASP A 82 12.45 24.59 -30.53
C ASP A 82 13.02 25.99 -30.27
N ILE A 83 13.51 26.18 -29.05
CA ILE A 83 14.94 26.47 -28.80
C ILE A 83 15.31 25.95 -27.40
N VAL A 84 16.27 25.02 -27.37
CA VAL A 84 16.92 24.54 -26.14
C VAL A 84 18.41 24.79 -26.27
N ARG A 85 18.94 25.80 -25.55
CA ARG A 85 20.19 25.68 -24.75
C ARG A 85 20.65 26.98 -24.07
N ARG A 86 20.93 26.81 -22.76
CA ARG A 86 21.93 27.52 -21.92
C ARG A 86 21.70 28.99 -21.57
N GLY A 87 21.26 29.20 -20.33
CA GLY A 87 21.21 30.50 -19.64
C GLY A 87 21.27 30.35 -18.12
N LEU A 88 22.43 29.92 -17.60
CA LEU A 88 22.95 30.10 -16.23
C LEU A 88 21.96 30.12 -15.04
N TYR A 89 22.02 29.05 -14.23
CA TYR A 89 21.52 29.06 -12.84
C TYR A 89 22.14 30.22 -12.04
N THR A 90 21.29 31.08 -11.47
CA THR A 90 21.64 31.87 -10.27
C THR A 90 20.59 31.60 -9.19
N ALA A 91 21.05 31.09 -8.05
CA ALA A 91 20.17 30.61 -6.98
C ALA A 91 19.58 31.78 -6.17
N GLY A 92 18.38 32.22 -6.54
CA GLY A 92 17.54 33.11 -5.72
C GLY A 92 16.71 32.31 -4.72
N ARG A 93 17.13 32.22 -3.45
CA ARG A 93 16.29 31.67 -2.37
C ARG A 93 15.12 32.63 -2.08
N PRO A 94 13.85 32.18 -2.08
CA PRO A 94 12.78 32.90 -1.41
C PRO A 94 13.02 32.87 0.10
N ALA A 95 12.90 34.01 0.77
CA ALA A 95 13.00 34.07 2.22
C ALA A 95 11.68 33.61 2.85
N TYR A 96 11.69 32.46 3.52
CA TYR A 96 10.58 32.02 4.36
C TYR A 96 10.45 32.97 5.57
N ALA A 97 9.40 33.78 5.58
CA ALA A 97 8.97 34.50 6.77
C ALA A 97 8.39 33.49 7.78
N ARG A 98 9.00 33.39 8.96
CA ARG A 98 8.47 32.58 10.07
C ARG A 98 7.26 33.28 10.68
N SER A 99 6.05 32.84 10.37
CA SER A 99 4.89 33.07 11.24
C SER A 99 4.97 32.09 12.42
N GLY A 100 5.19 32.64 13.62
CA GLY A 100 5.19 31.84 14.83
C GLY A 100 3.76 31.53 15.26
N TRP A 101 3.35 30.28 15.12
CA TRP A 101 2.14 29.76 15.76
C TRP A 101 2.50 29.18 17.11
N THR A 102 1.96 29.78 18.18
CA THR A 102 2.04 29.24 19.53
C THR A 102 1.13 28.02 19.64
N TRP A 103 1.72 26.86 19.92
CA TRP A 103 0.99 25.63 20.22
C TRP A 103 0.11 25.83 21.47
N GLY A 104 -1.18 25.50 21.37
CA GLY A 104 -2.08 25.45 22.52
C GLY A 104 -1.66 24.36 23.51
N CYS A 105 -1.76 24.66 24.81
CA CYS A 105 -1.38 23.73 25.88
C CYS A 105 -2.17 22.42 25.79
N ALA A 106 -1.58 21.32 26.26
CA ALA A 106 -2.22 20.00 26.27
C ALA A 106 -3.55 19.99 27.05
N GLU A 107 -3.66 20.82 28.10
CA GLU A 107 -4.86 20.95 28.94
C GLU A 107 -6.10 21.40 28.13
N CYS A 108 -5.95 22.29 27.14
CA CYS A 108 -7.06 22.73 26.28
C CYS A 108 -7.64 21.62 25.39
N ARG A 109 -6.99 20.45 25.28
CA ARG A 109 -7.52 19.27 24.56
C ARG A 109 -8.31 18.32 25.46
N ALA A 110 -8.26 18.48 26.78
CA ALA A 110 -8.98 17.63 27.72
C ALA A 110 -10.47 18.03 27.85
N GLU A 111 -10.78 19.32 27.86
CA GLU A 111 -12.12 19.86 28.20
C GLU A 111 -13.20 19.68 27.12
N VAL A 112 -12.88 19.10 25.96
CA VAL A 112 -13.84 18.87 24.85
C VAL A 112 -14.28 17.40 24.74
N ARG A 113 -13.92 16.54 25.71
CA ARG A 113 -14.17 15.08 25.69
C ARG A 113 -15.40 14.60 26.49
N GLU A 114 -16.46 15.40 26.60
CA GLU A 114 -17.79 14.90 27.01
C GLU A 114 -18.84 15.13 25.92
N GLY A 115 -19.52 14.06 25.50
CA GLY A 115 -20.77 14.12 24.71
C GLY A 115 -20.78 13.38 23.37
N VAL A 116 -19.63 13.11 22.74
CA VAL A 116 -19.53 12.32 21.50
C VAL A 116 -18.41 11.30 21.65
N LYS A 117 -18.70 10.00 21.46
CA LYS A 117 -17.64 8.99 21.29
C LYS A 117 -16.85 9.38 20.04
N SER A 118 -15.57 9.72 20.21
CA SER A 118 -14.70 9.99 19.06
C SER A 118 -14.59 8.74 18.20
N MET A 119 -14.77 8.93 16.89
CA MET A 119 -14.51 7.96 15.84
C MET A 119 -13.15 7.30 16.06
N ALA A 120 -13.11 5.98 16.27
CA ALA A 120 -11.86 5.27 16.48
C ALA A 120 -11.15 5.07 15.14
N VAL A 121 -9.88 5.47 15.03
CA VAL A 121 -9.10 5.31 13.80
C VAL A 121 -8.30 4.02 13.84
N ILE A 122 -8.58 3.16 12.88
CA ILE A 122 -7.89 1.89 12.65
C ILE A 122 -7.01 2.04 11.42
N ASP A 123 -5.71 1.84 11.60
CA ASP A 123 -4.78 1.62 10.51
C ASP A 123 -4.86 0.15 10.11
N ALA A 124 -5.40 -0.10 8.92
CA ALA A 124 -5.68 -1.45 8.44
C ALA A 124 -4.43 -2.16 7.91
N ASP A 125 -3.29 -1.46 7.76
CA ASP A 125 -2.07 -2.01 7.20
C ASP A 125 -0.83 -1.40 7.88
N THR A 126 -0.30 -2.14 8.84
CA THR A 126 0.98 -1.83 9.48
C THR A 126 1.76 -3.12 9.69
N HIS A 127 3.04 -3.00 9.98
CA HIS A 127 3.98 -4.09 10.09
C HIS A 127 4.77 -4.09 11.40
N VAL A 128 5.40 -5.24 11.63
CA VAL A 128 6.51 -5.43 12.56
C VAL A 128 7.75 -5.86 11.79
N ASP A 129 8.91 -5.28 12.12
CA ASP A 129 10.20 -5.79 11.68
C ASP A 129 10.58 -6.93 12.63
N GLU A 130 10.65 -8.18 12.16
CA GLU A 130 11.01 -9.30 13.05
C GLU A 130 12.43 -9.14 13.60
N CYS A 131 12.64 -9.64 14.82
CA CYS A 131 13.90 -9.50 15.51
C CYS A 131 14.33 -10.76 16.25
N GLU A 132 15.53 -10.70 16.81
CA GLU A 132 16.12 -11.77 17.60
C GLU A 132 15.27 -12.13 18.84
N GLU A 133 14.37 -11.26 19.29
CA GLU A 133 13.38 -11.59 20.32
C GLU A 133 12.22 -12.45 19.80
N THR A 134 11.80 -12.27 18.55
CA THR A 134 10.73 -13.06 17.91
C THR A 134 11.02 -14.56 17.99
N TRP A 135 12.30 -14.95 17.97
CA TRP A 135 12.76 -16.34 18.02
C TRP A 135 13.04 -16.89 19.43
N ARG A 136 12.80 -16.11 20.48
CA ARG A 136 12.87 -16.59 21.88
C ARG A 136 11.67 -17.45 22.28
N TYR A 137 10.61 -17.46 21.46
CA TYR A 137 9.39 -18.23 21.67
C TYR A 137 9.43 -19.60 20.96
N MET A 138 10.57 -19.95 20.32
CA MET A 138 10.82 -21.30 19.80
C MET A 138 11.06 -22.28 20.96
N PRO A 139 10.43 -23.47 20.95
CA PRO A 139 10.73 -24.49 21.93
C PRO A 139 12.15 -25.08 21.70
N PRO A 140 12.81 -25.65 22.73
CA PRO A 140 14.22 -26.08 22.65
C PRO A 140 14.54 -27.03 21.48
N GLU A 141 13.61 -27.94 21.16
CA GLU A 141 13.69 -28.91 20.07
C GLU A 141 13.75 -28.26 18.67
N ASP A 142 13.22 -27.05 18.52
CA ASP A 142 13.11 -26.34 17.25
C ASP A 142 14.18 -25.26 17.05
N VAL A 143 15.01 -24.97 18.06
CA VAL A 143 16.06 -23.92 18.00
C VAL A 143 17.04 -24.11 16.83
N ARG A 144 17.19 -25.33 16.30
CA ARG A 144 17.96 -25.62 15.08
C ARG A 144 17.43 -24.92 13.81
N HIS A 145 16.15 -24.58 13.80
CA HIS A 145 15.44 -23.94 12.68
C HIS A 145 15.37 -22.41 12.80
N ARG A 146 15.94 -21.85 13.87
CA ARG A 146 15.92 -20.40 14.17
C ARG A 146 16.53 -19.56 13.04
N PRO A 147 15.82 -18.54 12.52
CA PRO A 147 16.40 -17.55 11.61
C PRO A 147 17.59 -16.83 12.24
N VAL A 148 18.71 -16.78 11.54
CA VAL A 148 19.94 -16.12 11.99
C VAL A 148 20.24 -14.90 11.14
N THR A 149 20.58 -13.78 11.77
CA THR A 149 21.02 -12.58 11.08
C THR A 149 22.44 -12.73 10.58
N VAL A 150 22.65 -12.56 9.27
CA VAL A 150 23.98 -12.47 8.66
C VAL A 150 24.16 -11.10 8.01
N VAL A 151 25.38 -10.55 8.08
CA VAL A 151 25.72 -9.25 7.49
C VAL A 151 26.79 -9.50 6.42
N PRO A 152 26.60 -9.04 5.17
CA PRO A 152 27.63 -9.13 4.14
C PRO A 152 28.90 -8.40 4.59
N THR A 153 30.04 -9.09 4.53
CA THR A 153 31.34 -8.56 4.98
C THR A 153 32.16 -7.90 3.87
N GLU A 154 31.76 -8.09 2.61
CA GLU A 154 32.46 -7.62 1.41
C GLU A 154 31.48 -6.99 0.41
N ASP A 155 32.02 -6.27 -0.58
CA ASP A 155 31.24 -5.66 -1.66
C ASP A 155 30.76 -6.77 -2.62
N MET A 156 29.45 -7.06 -2.59
CA MET A 156 28.84 -8.27 -3.18
C MET A 156 28.72 -8.22 -4.73
N GLY A 157 29.57 -7.43 -5.40
CA GLY A 157 29.61 -7.25 -6.85
C GLY A 157 28.57 -6.25 -7.40
N ASP A 158 28.68 -5.96 -8.70
CA ASP A 158 27.78 -5.05 -9.41
C ASP A 158 26.31 -5.52 -9.30
N GLY A 159 25.45 -4.65 -8.76
CA GLY A 159 24.02 -4.91 -8.60
C GLY A 159 23.58 -5.35 -7.21
N ALA A 160 24.50 -5.65 -6.29
CA ALA A 160 24.16 -5.91 -4.90
C ALA A 160 23.81 -4.62 -4.13
N PRO A 161 22.96 -4.68 -3.08
CA PRO A 161 22.77 -3.55 -2.18
C PRO A 161 24.08 -3.16 -1.50
N ALA A 162 24.40 -1.86 -1.49
CA ALA A 162 25.68 -1.36 -0.98
C ALA A 162 25.98 -1.85 0.45
N PRO A 163 27.24 -2.23 0.76
CA PRO A 163 27.64 -2.68 2.09
C PRO A 163 27.18 -1.71 3.19
N GLY A 164 26.59 -2.27 4.26
CA GLY A 164 26.02 -1.51 5.37
C GLY A 164 24.56 -1.07 5.23
N TYR A 165 23.90 -1.27 4.07
CA TYR A 165 22.47 -0.97 3.89
C TYR A 165 21.53 -2.18 4.04
N THR A 166 22.05 -3.40 4.01
CA THR A 166 21.22 -4.63 4.07
C THR A 166 21.90 -5.72 4.90
N ARG A 167 21.14 -6.30 5.84
CA ARG A 167 21.44 -7.57 6.52
C ARG A 167 20.54 -8.65 5.91
N HIS A 168 20.78 -9.92 6.19
CA HIS A 168 19.95 -11.02 5.68
C HIS A 168 19.50 -11.94 6.80
N TRP A 169 18.35 -12.57 6.62
CA TRP A 169 17.93 -13.75 7.37
C TRP A 169 18.49 -14.99 6.70
N LEU A 170 19.23 -15.80 7.43
CA LEU A 170 19.61 -17.16 7.05
C LEU A 170 18.59 -18.14 7.66
N ILE A 171 17.85 -18.84 6.79
CA ILE A 171 16.77 -19.78 7.17
C ILE A 171 16.95 -21.07 6.38
N GLY A 172 17.35 -22.16 7.04
CA GLY A 172 17.52 -23.47 6.37
C GLY A 172 18.50 -23.48 5.18
N GLY A 173 19.43 -22.51 5.11
CA GLY A 173 20.33 -22.29 3.98
C GLY A 173 19.88 -21.22 2.98
N ASN A 174 18.62 -20.78 3.03
CA ASN A 174 18.12 -19.67 2.21
C ASN A 174 18.52 -18.32 2.82
N LEU A 175 18.83 -17.34 1.98
CA LEU A 175 19.01 -15.95 2.36
C LEU A 175 17.80 -15.13 1.93
N SER A 176 17.10 -14.52 2.89
CA SER A 176 16.10 -13.48 2.64
C SER A 176 16.61 -12.09 3.08
N ILE A 177 16.15 -11.04 2.41
CA ILE A 177 16.56 -9.65 2.69
C ILE A 177 15.97 -9.21 4.04
N ARG A 178 16.83 -8.82 4.99
CA ARG A 178 16.46 -8.14 6.23
C ARG A 178 16.92 -6.69 6.14
N ARG A 179 16.03 -5.80 5.70
CA ARG A 179 16.38 -4.39 5.45
C ARG A 179 16.91 -3.71 6.72
N ILE A 180 17.90 -2.82 6.55
CA ILE A 180 18.26 -1.86 7.60
C ILE A 180 17.42 -0.62 7.33
N ARG A 181 16.52 -0.30 8.27
CA ARG A 181 15.66 0.88 8.18
C ARG A 181 16.27 2.03 8.97
N ASP A 182 16.40 3.17 8.31
CA ASP A 182 16.82 4.42 8.93
C ASP A 182 15.63 5.11 9.63
N ASP A 183 15.83 5.52 10.87
CA ASP A 183 14.79 6.11 11.72
C ASP A 183 14.27 7.43 11.14
N ARG A 184 15.16 8.23 10.54
CA ARG A 184 14.78 9.51 9.92
C ARG A 184 14.01 9.32 8.61
N ARG A 185 14.38 8.35 7.77
CA ARG A 185 13.69 8.04 6.52
C ARG A 185 12.32 7.43 6.76
N THR A 186 12.20 6.51 7.73
CA THR A 186 10.92 5.90 8.08
C THR A 186 10.04 6.82 8.91
N GLY A 187 10.60 7.77 9.66
CA GLY A 187 9.84 8.55 10.66
C GLY A 187 9.48 7.72 11.90
N THR A 188 10.26 6.69 12.22
CA THR A 188 9.98 5.72 13.30
C THR A 188 11.25 5.35 14.06
N THR A 189 11.16 4.62 15.18
CA THR A 189 12.32 4.11 15.92
C THR A 189 12.40 2.58 15.88
N ILE A 190 13.62 2.02 15.96
CA ILE A 190 13.84 0.56 16.03
C ILE A 190 12.96 -0.09 17.11
N ASP A 191 12.79 0.55 18.27
CA ASP A 191 11.98 0.00 19.37
C ASP A 191 10.49 -0.13 19.04
N ALA A 192 9.95 0.76 18.19
CA ALA A 192 8.57 0.70 17.71
C ALA A 192 8.40 -0.25 16.52
N ARG A 193 9.40 -0.33 15.64
CA ARG A 193 9.38 -1.24 14.47
C ARG A 193 9.54 -2.70 14.86
N GLU A 194 10.54 -3.00 15.69
CA GLU A 194 10.88 -4.35 16.14
C GLU A 194 10.14 -4.77 17.44
N LEU A 195 9.09 -4.04 17.85
CA LEU A 195 8.31 -4.22 19.10
C LEU A 195 9.15 -4.55 20.35
N ARG A 196 10.35 -3.99 20.44
CA ARG A 196 11.22 -4.10 21.63
C ARG A 196 10.60 -3.39 22.83
N ASN A 197 9.83 -2.33 22.56
CA ASN A 197 9.03 -1.64 23.57
C ASN A 197 7.67 -1.25 23.00
N VAL A 198 6.63 -2.00 23.38
CA VAL A 198 5.23 -1.78 22.97
C VAL A 198 4.76 -0.35 23.30
N GLN A 199 5.17 0.19 24.45
CA GLN A 199 4.80 1.56 24.84
C GLN A 199 5.42 2.62 23.92
N THR A 200 6.55 2.33 23.26
CA THR A 200 7.12 3.22 22.24
C THR A 200 6.30 3.20 20.95
N ARG A 201 5.75 2.05 20.54
CA ARG A 201 4.77 1.98 19.43
C ARG A 201 3.49 2.73 19.76
N LEU A 202 2.94 2.55 20.97
CA LEU A 202 1.70 3.21 21.41
C LEU A 202 1.82 4.74 21.48
N ARG A 203 2.90 5.28 22.05
CA ARG A 203 3.13 6.75 22.04
C ARG A 203 3.18 7.31 20.62
N HIS A 204 3.79 6.59 19.68
CA HIS A 204 3.83 7.03 18.29
C HIS A 204 2.45 6.94 17.60
N MET A 205 1.61 5.97 17.97
CA MET A 205 0.19 5.94 17.57
C MET A 205 -0.58 7.15 18.10
N ASP A 206 -0.33 7.55 19.35
CA ASP A 206 -0.93 8.76 19.94
C ASP A 206 -0.50 10.04 19.20
N GLU A 207 0.78 10.12 18.80
CA GLU A 207 1.33 11.21 18.00
C GLU A 207 0.74 11.26 16.57
N MET A 208 0.47 10.10 15.96
CA MET A 208 -0.23 9.98 14.67
C MET A 208 -1.76 10.14 14.78
N GLY A 209 -2.31 10.18 16.00
CA GLY A 209 -3.76 10.21 16.23
C GLY A 209 -4.48 8.95 15.74
N VAL A 210 -3.89 7.78 16.00
CA VAL A 210 -4.38 6.44 15.62
C VAL A 210 -4.72 5.63 16.87
N ASP A 211 -5.90 5.05 16.91
CA ASP A 211 -6.38 4.29 18.08
C ASP A 211 -5.93 2.82 18.01
N VAL A 212 -6.00 2.21 16.82
CA VAL A 212 -5.67 0.80 16.59
C VAL A 212 -4.72 0.64 15.40
N HIS A 213 -3.70 -0.20 15.55
CA HIS A 213 -2.89 -0.73 14.45
C HIS A 213 -3.23 -2.20 14.23
N VAL A 214 -3.43 -2.62 12.98
CA VAL A 214 -3.40 -4.03 12.59
C VAL A 214 -2.02 -4.37 12.04
N MET A 215 -1.36 -5.38 12.62
CA MET A 215 0.05 -5.69 12.38
C MET A 215 0.26 -6.97 11.57
N TYR A 216 1.02 -6.80 10.49
CA TYR A 216 1.45 -7.77 9.50
C TYR A 216 2.95 -8.12 9.67
N PRO A 217 3.40 -9.30 9.22
CA PRO A 217 4.82 -9.67 9.21
C PRO A 217 5.61 -8.86 8.16
N THR A 218 6.94 -8.82 8.29
CA THR A 218 7.84 -8.27 7.25
C THR A 218 8.64 -9.38 6.57
N MET A 219 9.26 -10.28 7.33
CA MET A 219 10.08 -11.39 6.81
C MET A 219 9.25 -12.35 5.94
N PHE A 220 8.01 -12.59 6.34
CA PHE A 220 7.09 -13.54 5.70
C PHE A 220 6.51 -13.02 4.37
N LEU A 221 6.80 -11.78 3.95
CA LEU A 221 6.50 -11.27 2.60
C LEU A 221 7.34 -11.95 1.50
N THR A 222 8.30 -12.78 1.90
CA THR A 222 9.23 -13.50 1.03
C THR A 222 9.27 -14.98 1.38
N TYR A 223 9.65 -15.82 0.41
CA TYR A 223 9.91 -17.23 0.61
C TYR A 223 10.93 -17.48 1.74
N LEU A 224 10.54 -18.33 2.70
CA LEU A 224 11.35 -18.68 3.87
C LEU A 224 12.16 -19.97 3.66
N THR A 225 11.47 -21.06 3.37
CA THR A 225 12.01 -22.43 3.41
C THR A 225 11.09 -23.42 2.71
N SER A 226 11.66 -24.55 2.30
CA SER A 226 10.95 -25.74 1.81
C SER A 226 10.82 -26.84 2.87
N ASP A 227 11.43 -26.66 4.05
CA ASP A 227 11.31 -27.58 5.17
C ASP A 227 10.03 -27.27 5.98
N PRO A 228 9.04 -28.17 6.01
CA PRO A 228 7.78 -27.96 6.74
C PRO A 228 7.98 -27.85 8.26
N HIS A 229 8.97 -28.54 8.83
CA HIS A 229 9.27 -28.45 10.25
C HIS A 229 9.89 -27.09 10.60
N ALA A 230 10.78 -26.59 9.75
CA ALA A 230 11.36 -25.25 9.91
C ALA A 230 10.28 -24.16 9.77
N GLN A 231 9.40 -24.25 8.76
CA GLN A 231 8.31 -23.29 8.60
C GLN A 231 7.36 -23.32 9.80
N THR A 232 7.00 -24.52 10.29
CA THR A 232 6.20 -24.69 11.51
C THR A 232 6.84 -24.00 12.71
N ALA A 233 8.10 -24.30 13.02
CA ALA A 233 8.82 -23.66 14.12
C ALA A 233 8.83 -22.12 14.04
N ILE A 234 9.07 -21.58 12.83
CA ILE A 234 9.18 -20.13 12.58
C ILE A 234 7.83 -19.43 12.71
N CYS A 235 6.78 -19.95 12.04
CA CYS A 235 5.42 -19.42 12.15
C CYS A 235 4.93 -19.48 13.60
N LYS A 236 5.16 -20.61 14.28
CA LYS A 236 4.78 -20.78 15.67
C LYS A 236 5.43 -19.77 16.59
N SER A 237 6.75 -19.53 16.46
CA SER A 237 7.46 -18.55 17.26
C SER A 237 6.98 -17.12 17.01
N TYR A 238 6.72 -16.76 15.75
CA TYR A 238 6.16 -15.44 15.41
C TYR A 238 4.79 -15.21 16.07
N ASN A 239 3.86 -16.16 15.94
CA ASN A 239 2.52 -15.99 16.51
C ASN A 239 2.55 -15.88 18.05
N ARG A 240 3.46 -16.60 18.75
CA ARG A 240 3.61 -16.47 20.21
C ARG A 240 4.20 -15.11 20.60
N TRP A 241 5.16 -14.61 19.83
CA TRP A 241 5.69 -13.25 20.03
C TRP A 241 4.62 -12.19 19.79
N MET A 242 3.81 -12.32 18.74
CA MET A 242 2.73 -11.37 18.45
C MET A 242 1.63 -11.39 19.51
N ALA A 243 1.22 -12.57 19.99
CA ALA A 243 0.28 -12.70 21.10
C ALA A 243 0.82 -12.03 22.38
N ASP A 244 2.07 -12.31 22.76
CA ASP A 244 2.73 -11.68 23.92
C ASP A 244 2.78 -10.15 23.80
N ARG A 245 3.31 -9.62 22.69
CA ARG A 245 3.48 -8.17 22.52
C ARG A 245 2.17 -7.42 22.31
N SER A 246 1.18 -8.01 21.65
CA SER A 246 -0.15 -7.40 21.52
C SER A 246 -0.91 -7.35 22.85
N SER A 247 -0.71 -8.33 23.75
CA SER A 247 -1.36 -8.33 25.07
C SER A 247 -1.00 -7.10 25.92
N LEU A 248 0.18 -6.52 25.71
CA LEU A 248 0.69 -5.33 26.41
C LEU A 248 0.11 -4.00 25.91
N SER A 249 -0.91 -4.03 25.04
CA SER A 249 -1.47 -2.87 24.34
C SER A 249 -2.90 -2.49 24.69
N GLU A 250 -3.56 -3.24 25.60
CA GLU A 250 -4.97 -3.05 25.93
C GLU A 250 -5.92 -3.09 24.70
N GLY A 251 -5.54 -3.88 23.69
CA GLY A 251 -6.31 -4.08 22.45
C GLY A 251 -5.96 -3.12 21.31
N ARG A 252 -5.11 -2.12 21.53
CA ARG A 252 -4.68 -1.14 20.49
C ARG A 252 -3.76 -1.74 19.43
N LEU A 253 -3.03 -2.80 19.74
CA LEU A 253 -2.25 -3.57 18.78
C LEU A 253 -2.98 -4.86 18.45
N ARG A 254 -3.56 -4.92 17.25
CA ARG A 254 -4.16 -6.13 16.66
C ARG A 254 -3.16 -6.75 15.68
N TRP A 255 -3.28 -8.05 15.40
CA TRP A 255 -2.31 -8.77 14.59
C TRP A 255 -2.99 -9.84 13.72
N VAL A 256 -2.33 -10.18 12.61
CA VAL A 256 -2.71 -11.31 11.76
C VAL A 256 -1.76 -12.49 11.96
N ALA A 257 -2.31 -13.71 11.98
CA ALA A 257 -1.56 -14.94 12.16
C ALA A 257 -0.81 -15.33 10.87
N VAL A 258 0.43 -15.79 11.00
CA VAL A 258 1.16 -16.46 9.91
C VAL A 258 1.08 -17.97 10.12
N LEU A 259 0.79 -18.73 9.06
CA LEU A 259 0.56 -20.18 9.19
C LEU A 259 1.61 -20.99 8.41
N PRO A 260 2.00 -22.18 8.88
CA PRO A 260 2.93 -23.06 8.18
C PRO A 260 2.27 -23.77 6.99
N MET A 261 2.05 -23.03 5.90
CA MET A 261 1.29 -23.51 4.74
C MET A 261 1.83 -24.79 4.07
N LEU A 262 3.08 -25.22 4.31
CA LEU A 262 3.62 -26.51 3.84
C LEU A 262 2.96 -27.73 4.50
N ASP A 263 2.36 -27.54 5.68
CA ASP A 263 1.60 -28.55 6.43
C ASP A 263 0.23 -27.96 6.76
N ILE A 264 -0.77 -28.34 5.96
CA ILE A 264 -2.12 -27.77 6.06
C ILE A 264 -2.84 -28.15 7.36
N GLU A 265 -2.49 -29.28 7.99
CA GLU A 265 -3.06 -29.69 9.27
C GLU A 265 -2.44 -28.84 10.40
N ALA A 266 -1.11 -28.69 10.41
CA ALA A 266 -0.43 -27.77 11.31
C ALA A 266 -0.87 -26.30 11.13
N ALA A 267 -1.22 -25.88 9.91
CA ALA A 267 -1.75 -24.56 9.62
C ALA A 267 -3.14 -24.32 10.22
N VAL A 268 -4.03 -25.32 10.18
CA VAL A 268 -5.36 -25.25 10.80
C VAL A 268 -5.26 -25.22 12.33
N ASP A 269 -4.45 -26.08 12.93
CA ASP A 269 -4.27 -26.10 14.40
C ASP A 269 -3.59 -24.81 14.91
N GLU A 270 -2.63 -24.27 14.17
CA GLU A 270 -1.99 -23.00 14.50
C GLU A 270 -2.93 -21.80 14.37
N MET A 271 -3.88 -21.84 13.43
CA MET A 271 -4.90 -20.79 13.28
C MET A 271 -5.87 -20.77 14.47
N ARG A 272 -6.32 -21.95 14.93
CA ARG A 272 -7.15 -22.06 16.15
C ARG A 272 -6.44 -21.45 17.35
N TRP A 273 -5.19 -21.84 17.57
CA TRP A 273 -4.36 -21.27 18.64
C TRP A 273 -4.25 -19.75 18.50
N ALA A 274 -3.95 -19.23 17.31
CA ALA A 274 -3.79 -17.80 17.09
C ALA A 274 -5.10 -17.01 17.33
N SER A 275 -6.24 -17.56 16.92
CA SER A 275 -7.57 -16.99 17.19
C SER A 275 -7.85 -16.86 18.68
N GLU A 276 -7.63 -17.93 19.45
CA GLU A 276 -7.77 -17.94 20.92
C GLU A 276 -6.84 -16.92 21.61
N HIS A 277 -5.72 -16.56 20.97
CA HIS A 277 -4.73 -15.61 21.47
C HIS A 277 -4.83 -14.22 20.82
N GLY A 278 -5.97 -13.90 20.20
CA GLY A 278 -6.34 -12.54 19.80
C GLY A 278 -5.95 -12.12 18.39
N ALA A 279 -5.54 -13.04 17.51
CA ALA A 279 -5.40 -12.75 16.08
C ALA A 279 -6.75 -12.35 15.48
N CYS A 280 -6.74 -11.35 14.59
CA CYS A 280 -7.94 -10.81 13.93
C CYS A 280 -8.03 -11.17 12.43
N GLY A 281 -7.05 -11.90 11.92
CA GLY A 281 -6.99 -12.36 10.55
C GLY A 281 -5.84 -13.32 10.31
N VAL A 282 -5.74 -13.81 9.09
CA VAL A 282 -4.73 -14.74 8.59
C VAL A 282 -3.98 -14.07 7.45
N PHE A 283 -2.67 -13.96 7.60
CA PHE A 283 -1.76 -13.50 6.54
C PHE A 283 -1.69 -14.56 5.43
N LYS A 284 -1.82 -14.12 4.18
CA LYS A 284 -1.74 -14.98 3.00
C LYS A 284 -1.10 -14.23 1.84
N LEU A 285 -0.28 -14.91 1.04
CA LEU A 285 0.24 -14.39 -0.22
C LEU A 285 -0.54 -14.99 -1.40
N ALA A 286 -0.59 -14.24 -2.51
CA ALA A 286 -1.32 -14.64 -3.73
C ALA A 286 -0.85 -15.99 -4.33
N THR A 287 0.43 -16.30 -4.21
CA THR A 287 1.02 -17.57 -4.63
C THR A 287 2.04 -18.03 -3.60
N GLU A 288 1.92 -19.29 -3.19
CA GLU A 288 2.83 -19.95 -2.25
C GLU A 288 2.94 -21.44 -2.60
N MET A 289 4.14 -22.01 -2.50
CA MET A 289 4.44 -23.42 -2.81
C MET A 289 4.06 -23.83 -4.24
N GLY A 290 4.13 -22.90 -5.19
CA GLY A 290 3.70 -23.07 -6.59
C GLY A 290 2.19 -23.14 -6.77
N ARG A 291 1.40 -22.84 -5.73
CA ARG A 291 -0.08 -22.90 -5.74
C ARG A 291 -0.68 -21.50 -5.68
N ARG A 292 -1.69 -21.27 -6.52
CA ARG A 292 -2.52 -20.04 -6.50
C ARG A 292 -3.55 -20.11 -5.38
N VAL A 293 -4.06 -18.95 -4.95
CA VAL A 293 -5.12 -18.84 -3.92
C VAL A 293 -6.35 -19.73 -4.14
N THR A 294 -6.65 -20.15 -5.37
CA THR A 294 -7.82 -20.99 -5.69
C THR A 294 -7.56 -22.50 -5.64
N ASP A 295 -6.33 -22.94 -5.29
CA ASP A 295 -6.00 -24.36 -5.16
C ASP A 295 -6.77 -24.99 -3.98
N PRO A 296 -7.50 -26.10 -4.17
CA PRO A 296 -8.21 -26.80 -3.10
C PRO A 296 -7.35 -27.23 -1.92
N TYR A 297 -6.02 -27.32 -2.07
CA TYR A 297 -5.09 -27.53 -0.96
C TYR A 297 -5.27 -26.50 0.17
N PHE A 298 -5.61 -25.24 -0.15
CA PHE A 298 -5.82 -24.19 0.85
C PHE A 298 -7.22 -24.18 1.47
N PHE A 299 -8.16 -24.99 0.96
CA PHE A 299 -9.56 -24.94 1.41
C PHE A 299 -9.79 -25.33 2.88
N PRO A 300 -8.99 -26.21 3.54
CA PRO A 300 -9.09 -26.42 4.99
C PRO A 300 -8.81 -25.14 5.79
N VAL A 301 -7.78 -24.37 5.41
CA VAL A 301 -7.48 -23.05 5.99
C VAL A 301 -8.61 -22.05 5.73
N TYR A 302 -9.20 -22.03 4.54
CA TYR A 302 -10.33 -21.12 4.26
C TYR A 302 -11.61 -21.51 5.00
N GLN A 303 -11.83 -22.82 5.21
CA GLN A 303 -12.95 -23.32 6.02
C GLN A 303 -12.75 -22.96 7.50
N GLU A 304 -11.55 -23.18 8.04
CA GLU A 304 -11.25 -22.84 9.44
C GLU A 304 -11.34 -21.33 9.68
N ALA A 305 -10.81 -20.49 8.78
CA ALA A 305 -10.94 -19.04 8.88
C ALA A 305 -12.40 -18.57 8.80
N ASN A 306 -13.21 -19.21 7.94
CA ASN A 306 -14.66 -19.00 7.88
C ASN A 306 -15.37 -19.39 9.19
N ASP A 307 -14.88 -20.43 9.88
CA ASP A 307 -15.47 -20.98 11.11
C ASP A 307 -15.03 -20.26 12.39
N LEU A 308 -13.81 -19.72 12.41
CA LEU A 308 -13.28 -18.84 13.46
C LEU A 308 -13.62 -17.35 13.26
N ASP A 309 -14.37 -17.01 12.20
CA ASP A 309 -14.72 -15.64 11.79
C ASP A 309 -13.51 -14.71 11.56
N LEU A 310 -12.40 -15.27 11.07
CA LEU A 310 -11.16 -14.55 10.77
C LEU A 310 -11.15 -13.98 9.34
N ALA A 311 -10.57 -12.80 9.20
CA ALA A 311 -10.25 -12.21 7.90
C ALA A 311 -9.15 -13.00 7.16
N LEU A 312 -9.25 -13.20 5.84
CA LEU A 312 -8.15 -13.71 5.02
C LEU A 312 -7.49 -12.56 4.27
N CYS A 313 -6.24 -12.26 4.61
CA CYS A 313 -5.57 -11.01 4.23
C CYS A 313 -4.53 -11.30 3.14
N MET A 314 -4.91 -11.09 1.87
CA MET A 314 -4.04 -11.27 0.70
C MET A 314 -3.09 -10.08 0.56
N HIS A 315 -1.82 -10.30 0.88
CA HIS A 315 -0.79 -9.27 0.91
C HIS A 315 0.11 -9.30 -0.34
N THR A 316 0.78 -8.18 -0.61
CA THR A 316 1.94 -8.11 -1.51
C THR A 316 3.04 -9.09 -1.07
N GLY A 317 3.94 -9.45 -1.99
CA GLY A 317 5.05 -10.36 -1.74
C GLY A 317 4.94 -11.68 -2.50
N SER A 318 5.84 -12.62 -2.21
CA SER A 318 5.89 -13.93 -2.88
C SER A 318 6.37 -15.01 -1.92
N GLY A 319 5.54 -16.03 -1.69
CA GLY A 319 5.92 -17.21 -0.92
C GLY A 319 6.54 -18.31 -1.78
N ASP A 320 6.81 -18.01 -3.06
CA ASP A 320 7.59 -18.87 -3.95
C ASP A 320 9.04 -18.39 -4.05
N PRO A 321 10.01 -19.32 -4.22
CA PRO A 321 11.41 -18.97 -4.49
C PRO A 321 11.53 -18.04 -5.72
N PRO A 322 12.47 -17.06 -5.71
CA PRO A 322 12.70 -16.20 -6.86
C PRO A 322 12.97 -16.99 -8.14
N ALA A 323 12.24 -16.68 -9.22
CA ALA A 323 12.38 -17.33 -10.51
C ALA A 323 13.65 -16.86 -11.23
N GLY A 324 14.79 -17.48 -10.90
CA GLY A 324 16.08 -17.21 -11.54
C GLY A 324 16.79 -15.94 -11.06
N SER A 325 17.72 -15.43 -11.86
CA SER A 325 18.61 -14.29 -11.51
C SER A 325 17.92 -12.91 -11.54
N SER A 326 16.59 -12.88 -11.61
CA SER A 326 15.75 -11.68 -11.60
C SER A 326 14.76 -11.74 -10.44
N ALA A 327 15.30 -11.77 -9.21
CA ALA A 327 14.61 -11.05 -8.15
C ALA A 327 14.51 -9.58 -8.62
N PRO A 328 13.32 -8.97 -8.66
CA PRO A 328 13.16 -7.59 -9.09
C PRO A 328 14.17 -6.68 -8.39
N LEU A 329 15.03 -6.01 -9.17
CA LEU A 329 15.81 -4.92 -8.62
C LEU A 329 14.80 -3.87 -8.15
N LEU A 330 15.05 -3.25 -7.00
CA LEU A 330 14.16 -2.28 -6.35
C LEU A 330 13.58 -1.28 -7.38
N GLY A 331 12.32 -1.49 -7.78
CA GLY A 331 11.58 -0.64 -8.71
C GLY A 331 11.49 -1.09 -10.18
N ASP A 332 11.91 -2.30 -10.58
CA ASP A 332 11.77 -2.76 -11.98
C ASP A 332 10.40 -3.38 -12.34
N GLY A 333 9.57 -3.72 -11.33
CA GLY A 333 8.26 -4.36 -11.49
C GLY A 333 7.12 -3.60 -10.81
N VAL A 334 5.89 -3.87 -11.29
CA VAL A 334 4.66 -3.31 -10.69
C VAL A 334 4.29 -4.13 -9.45
N THR A 335 4.49 -3.54 -8.27
CA THR A 335 4.08 -4.10 -6.97
C THR A 335 2.57 -4.33 -6.91
N GLY A 336 2.12 -5.26 -6.07
CA GLY A 336 0.69 -5.60 -5.91
C GLY A 336 0.03 -6.37 -7.05
N THR A 337 0.66 -6.55 -8.21
CA THR A 337 0.07 -7.30 -9.35
C THR A 337 -0.34 -8.74 -9.02
N ASN A 338 0.35 -9.38 -8.07
CA ASN A 338 0.01 -10.68 -7.51
C ASN A 338 -1.32 -10.64 -6.72
N VAL A 339 -1.55 -9.59 -5.92
CA VAL A 339 -2.79 -9.35 -5.16
C VAL A 339 -3.96 -9.07 -6.10
N ILE A 340 -3.72 -8.34 -7.19
CA ILE A 340 -4.71 -8.07 -8.25
C ILE A 340 -5.15 -9.38 -8.95
N ASP A 341 -4.20 -10.28 -9.26
CA ASP A 341 -4.51 -11.62 -9.79
C ASP A 341 -5.27 -12.48 -8.76
N ALA A 342 -4.90 -12.42 -7.48
CA ALA A 342 -5.62 -13.09 -6.41
C ALA A 342 -7.08 -12.61 -6.29
N PHE A 343 -7.33 -11.30 -6.34
CA PHE A 343 -8.69 -10.74 -6.35
C PHE A 343 -9.50 -11.33 -7.51
N HIS A 344 -8.98 -11.23 -8.74
CA HIS A 344 -9.67 -11.78 -9.90
C HIS A 344 -9.90 -13.28 -9.73
N ALA A 345 -8.94 -14.05 -9.21
CA ALA A 345 -9.05 -15.49 -9.04
C ALA A 345 -10.07 -15.89 -7.95
N ILE A 346 -10.09 -15.21 -6.80
CA ILE A 346 -11.05 -15.43 -5.69
C ILE A 346 -12.47 -15.14 -6.15
N VAL A 347 -12.66 -13.99 -6.82
CA VAL A 347 -13.94 -13.64 -7.45
C VAL A 347 -14.31 -14.73 -8.44
N PHE A 348 -13.48 -15.01 -9.45
CA PHE A 348 -13.76 -15.93 -10.56
C PHE A 348 -13.95 -17.41 -10.15
N ALA A 349 -13.42 -17.84 -8.99
CA ALA A 349 -13.66 -19.18 -8.44
C ALA A 349 -14.86 -19.25 -7.48
N GLY A 350 -15.53 -18.14 -7.20
CA GLY A 350 -16.70 -18.08 -6.34
C GLY A 350 -16.41 -18.47 -4.89
N LEU A 351 -15.18 -18.23 -4.41
CA LEU A 351 -14.77 -18.69 -3.07
C LEU A 351 -15.63 -18.08 -1.96
N ALA A 352 -16.13 -16.86 -2.15
CA ALA A 352 -17.08 -16.24 -1.24
C ALA A 352 -18.42 -16.99 -1.10
N PHE A 353 -18.90 -17.66 -2.16
CA PHE A 353 -20.12 -18.48 -2.07
C PHE A 353 -19.84 -19.85 -1.45
N ARG A 354 -18.59 -20.32 -1.52
CA ARG A 354 -18.13 -21.54 -0.84
C ARG A 354 -17.88 -21.32 0.66
N PHE A 355 -17.36 -20.15 1.02
CA PHE A 355 -17.00 -19.75 2.39
C PHE A 355 -17.80 -18.50 2.78
N PRO A 356 -19.09 -18.64 3.14
CA PRO A 356 -20.06 -17.53 3.18
C PRO A 356 -19.84 -16.51 4.29
N ARG A 357 -19.02 -16.79 5.30
CA ARG A 357 -18.62 -15.81 6.33
C ARG A 357 -17.23 -15.21 6.10
N LEU A 358 -16.37 -15.92 5.36
CA LEU A 358 -15.01 -15.48 5.09
C LEU A 358 -15.00 -14.13 4.35
N ARG A 359 -14.17 -13.22 4.84
CA ARG A 359 -13.91 -11.89 4.27
C ARG A 359 -12.52 -11.88 3.67
N PHE A 360 -12.36 -11.31 2.48
CA PHE A 360 -11.10 -11.32 1.73
C PHE A 360 -10.53 -9.90 1.66
N GLY A 361 -9.39 -9.68 2.27
CA GLY A 361 -8.66 -8.41 2.21
C GLY A 361 -7.61 -8.44 1.11
N PHE A 362 -7.40 -7.30 0.45
CA PHE A 362 -6.38 -7.06 -0.56
C PHE A 362 -5.52 -5.91 -0.08
N ILE A 363 -4.37 -6.26 0.47
CA ILE A 363 -3.55 -5.44 1.37
C ILE A 363 -2.29 -4.96 0.64
N GLU A 364 -1.87 -3.73 0.91
CA GLU A 364 -0.68 -3.04 0.38
C GLU A 364 -0.59 -2.91 -1.16
N ALA A 365 -1.63 -3.28 -1.92
CA ALA A 365 -1.67 -3.23 -3.39
C ALA A 365 -2.24 -1.93 -3.98
N GLY A 366 -2.59 -0.96 -3.13
CA GLY A 366 -3.43 0.18 -3.48
C GLY A 366 -4.82 -0.24 -3.97
N SER A 367 -5.58 0.70 -4.54
CA SER A 367 -6.97 0.49 -4.96
C SER A 367 -7.28 0.98 -6.38
N SER A 368 -6.39 1.76 -7.00
CA SER A 368 -6.52 2.33 -8.37
C SER A 368 -6.65 1.29 -9.50
N TRP A 369 -6.39 0.02 -9.22
CA TRP A 369 -6.59 -1.09 -10.17
C TRP A 369 -8.04 -1.59 -10.24
N ILE A 370 -8.90 -1.24 -9.27
CA ILE A 370 -10.30 -1.70 -9.20
C ILE A 370 -11.07 -1.45 -10.52
N PRO A 371 -11.06 -0.24 -11.12
CA PRO A 371 -11.77 0.02 -12.38
C PRO A 371 -11.35 -0.91 -13.52
N PHE A 372 -10.05 -1.23 -13.60
CA PHE A 372 -9.52 -2.15 -14.60
C PHE A 372 -9.98 -3.59 -14.36
N VAL A 373 -9.91 -4.09 -13.13
CA VAL A 373 -10.33 -5.47 -12.83
C VAL A 373 -11.83 -5.66 -13.00
N VAL A 374 -12.65 -4.68 -12.59
CA VAL A 374 -14.11 -4.73 -12.77
C VAL A 374 -14.47 -4.78 -14.26
N ASP A 375 -13.84 -3.96 -15.12
CA ASP A 375 -13.98 -4.07 -16.58
C ASP A 375 -13.59 -5.46 -17.12
N ARG A 376 -12.49 -6.04 -16.61
CA ARG A 376 -12.06 -7.38 -17.04
C ARG A 376 -13.05 -8.48 -16.63
N LEU A 377 -13.61 -8.41 -15.43
CA LEU A 377 -14.65 -9.33 -14.96
C LEU A 377 -15.92 -9.19 -15.82
N TYR A 378 -16.37 -7.96 -16.09
CA TYR A 378 -17.52 -7.68 -16.96
C TYR A 378 -17.32 -8.19 -18.40
N ALA A 379 -16.21 -7.81 -19.04
CA ALA A 379 -15.91 -8.25 -20.41
C ALA A 379 -15.75 -9.77 -20.52
N ARG A 380 -15.28 -10.43 -19.45
CA ARG A 380 -15.16 -11.90 -19.40
C ARG A 380 -16.53 -12.58 -19.22
N ARG A 381 -17.44 -12.03 -18.40
CA ARG A 381 -18.86 -12.45 -18.34
C ARG A 381 -19.48 -12.44 -19.73
N GLU A 382 -19.46 -11.30 -20.43
CA GLU A 382 -20.08 -11.17 -21.75
C GLU A 382 -19.47 -12.10 -22.81
N ARG A 383 -18.13 -12.20 -22.85
CA ARG A 383 -17.41 -12.79 -24.01
C ARG A 383 -16.97 -14.24 -23.81
N MET A 384 -16.99 -14.76 -22.58
CA MET A 384 -16.57 -16.12 -22.24
C MET A 384 -17.68 -16.99 -21.62
N ALA A 385 -18.92 -16.51 -21.52
CA ALA A 385 -20.07 -17.32 -21.07
C ALA A 385 -20.26 -18.64 -21.85
N TRP A 386 -19.83 -18.70 -23.11
CA TRP A 386 -19.86 -19.91 -23.93
C TRP A 386 -18.91 -21.02 -23.46
N ALA A 387 -17.82 -20.66 -22.76
CA ALA A 387 -16.78 -21.58 -22.33
C ALA A 387 -16.99 -22.12 -20.90
N TYR A 388 -17.83 -21.45 -20.09
CA TYR A 388 -18.00 -21.75 -18.67
C TYR A 388 -19.46 -21.55 -18.25
N ARG A 389 -20.24 -22.64 -18.17
CA ARG A 389 -21.68 -22.62 -17.83
C ARG A 389 -21.99 -22.50 -16.33
N SER A 390 -20.97 -22.48 -15.46
CA SER A 390 -21.11 -22.71 -14.02
C SER A 390 -20.50 -21.59 -13.18
N PHE A 391 -20.82 -20.33 -13.49
CA PHE A 391 -20.46 -19.20 -12.62
C PHE A 391 -21.67 -18.68 -11.87
N THR A 392 -21.57 -18.71 -10.54
CA THR A 392 -22.45 -17.99 -9.63
C THR A 392 -21.79 -16.67 -9.26
N TYR A 393 -22.00 -15.66 -10.11
CA TYR A 393 -21.95 -14.24 -9.75
C TYR A 393 -23.33 -13.68 -10.05
N THR A 394 -23.81 -12.71 -9.28
CA THR A 394 -25.07 -12.07 -9.63
C THR A 394 -24.90 -11.14 -10.83
N ASP A 395 -26.02 -10.67 -11.37
CA ASP A 395 -26.03 -9.84 -12.56
C ASP A 395 -25.54 -8.41 -12.33
N ASP A 396 -25.39 -7.96 -11.07
CA ASP A 396 -25.10 -6.59 -10.68
C ASP A 396 -23.69 -6.42 -10.08
N LEU A 397 -22.74 -5.97 -10.90
CA LEU A 397 -21.38 -5.69 -10.44
C LEU A 397 -21.27 -4.46 -9.52
N SER A 398 -22.35 -3.67 -9.31
CA SER A 398 -22.33 -2.60 -8.31
C SER A 398 -22.36 -3.12 -6.87
N ASP A 399 -22.78 -4.38 -6.66
CA ASP A 399 -22.76 -5.06 -5.36
C ASP A 399 -21.60 -6.08 -5.21
N LEU A 400 -20.71 -6.15 -6.22
CA LEU A 400 -19.60 -7.10 -6.31
C LEU A 400 -18.80 -7.22 -5.00
N PHE A 401 -18.47 -6.09 -4.37
CA PHE A 401 -17.66 -6.06 -3.15
C PHE A 401 -18.44 -6.59 -1.93
N HIS A 402 -19.75 -6.31 -1.83
CA HIS A 402 -20.59 -6.78 -0.73
C HIS A 402 -20.83 -8.29 -0.80
N GLU A 403 -21.30 -8.80 -1.95
CA GLU A 403 -21.63 -10.23 -2.11
C GLU A 403 -20.42 -11.14 -1.87
N HIS A 404 -19.25 -10.68 -2.32
CA HIS A 404 -18.00 -11.41 -2.18
C HIS A 404 -17.21 -11.07 -0.89
N ARG A 405 -17.65 -10.06 -0.12
CA ARG A 405 -16.98 -9.54 1.09
C ARG A 405 -15.50 -9.22 0.84
N LEU A 406 -15.26 -8.39 -0.16
CA LEU A 406 -13.93 -7.99 -0.64
C LEU A 406 -13.56 -6.64 -0.04
N TYR A 407 -12.47 -6.55 0.69
CA TYR A 407 -11.97 -5.32 1.30
C TYR A 407 -10.62 -4.95 0.71
N VAL A 408 -10.38 -3.67 0.42
CA VAL A 408 -9.15 -3.22 -0.27
C VAL A 408 -8.52 -2.05 0.48
N THR A 409 -7.22 -2.13 0.75
CA THR A 409 -6.47 -0.99 1.29
C THR A 409 -6.24 0.06 0.20
N CYS A 410 -6.67 1.30 0.45
CA CYS A 410 -6.34 2.45 -0.40
C CYS A 410 -5.15 3.24 0.16
N GLN A 411 -4.46 3.96 -0.71
CA GLN A 411 -3.36 4.88 -0.35
C GLN A 411 -3.85 6.35 -0.45
N SER A 412 -3.22 7.27 0.29
CA SER A 412 -3.79 8.61 0.50
C SER A 412 -3.82 9.51 -0.74
N GLN A 413 -3.02 9.20 -1.76
CA GLN A 413 -2.92 9.90 -3.04
C GLN A 413 -3.92 9.42 -4.11
N GLU A 414 -4.67 8.35 -3.86
CA GLU A 414 -5.57 7.75 -4.86
C GLU A 414 -6.86 8.56 -5.09
N ASP A 415 -7.51 8.39 -6.24
CA ASP A 415 -8.78 9.05 -6.57
C ASP A 415 -9.95 8.33 -5.88
N ILE A 416 -10.04 8.49 -4.55
CA ILE A 416 -11.14 7.97 -3.72
C ILE A 416 -12.52 8.34 -4.32
N PRO A 417 -12.80 9.60 -4.74
CA PRO A 417 -14.09 9.94 -5.35
C PRO A 417 -14.42 9.17 -6.64
N TYR A 418 -13.42 8.78 -7.43
CA TYR A 418 -13.61 7.90 -8.59
C TYR A 418 -13.84 6.45 -8.18
N LEU A 419 -13.07 5.93 -7.22
CA LEU A 419 -13.16 4.56 -6.72
C LEU A 419 -14.50 4.24 -6.05
N LEU A 420 -15.08 5.19 -5.32
CA LEU A 420 -16.40 5.06 -4.68
C LEU A 420 -17.54 4.74 -5.69
N LYS A 421 -17.36 5.09 -6.98
CA LYS A 421 -18.35 4.82 -8.05
C LYS A 421 -18.46 3.35 -8.42
N PHE A 422 -17.59 2.49 -7.89
CA PHE A 422 -17.55 1.04 -8.14
C PHE A 422 -18.12 0.21 -6.97
N GLY A 423 -18.96 0.81 -6.12
CA GLY A 423 -19.59 0.09 -4.99
C GLY A 423 -18.63 -0.17 -3.82
N THR A 424 -17.61 0.67 -3.65
CA THR A 424 -16.49 0.42 -2.72
C THR A 424 -16.59 1.16 -1.38
N GLU A 425 -17.65 1.95 -1.14
CA GLU A 425 -17.76 2.83 0.03
C GLU A 425 -17.65 2.07 1.37
N ASP A 426 -18.21 0.86 1.43
CA ASP A 426 -18.19 -0.02 2.61
C ASP A 426 -17.02 -1.02 2.62
N HIS A 427 -16.05 -0.85 1.71
CA HIS A 427 -15.01 -1.85 1.43
C HIS A 427 -13.58 -1.30 1.32
N LEU A 428 -13.40 0.01 1.12
CA LEU A 428 -12.09 0.66 1.20
C LEU A 428 -11.64 0.84 2.65
N MET A 429 -10.36 0.62 2.93
CA MET A 429 -9.74 0.82 4.25
C MET A 429 -8.43 1.61 4.07
N ILE A 430 -8.04 2.48 5.01
CA ILE A 430 -6.71 3.12 4.94
C ILE A 430 -5.62 2.17 5.47
N GLY A 431 -4.47 2.17 4.82
CA GLY A 431 -3.24 1.58 5.32
C GLY A 431 -2.11 2.60 5.26
N THR A 432 -1.31 2.76 6.32
CA THR A 432 -0.10 3.60 6.26
C THR A 432 1.15 2.84 5.83
N ASP A 433 1.12 1.50 5.87
CA ASP A 433 2.30 0.65 5.72
C ASP A 433 3.42 1.07 6.71
N TYR A 434 3.02 1.48 7.93
CA TYR A 434 3.95 1.72 9.02
C TYR A 434 4.65 0.40 9.35
N SER A 435 5.96 0.23 9.31
CA SER A 435 7.03 1.21 9.30
C SER A 435 7.98 1.00 8.11
N HIS A 436 7.43 0.71 6.94
CA HIS A 436 8.24 0.49 5.75
C HIS A 436 8.80 1.80 5.17
N ALA A 437 9.40 1.71 3.99
CA ALA A 437 10.15 2.81 3.40
C ALA A 437 10.22 2.72 1.86
N ASP A 438 9.26 2.03 1.26
CA ASP A 438 9.10 1.93 -0.19
C ASP A 438 7.99 2.88 -0.66
N LEU A 439 7.14 2.47 -1.59
CA LEU A 439 6.14 3.35 -2.22
C LEU A 439 4.78 3.33 -1.51
N SER A 440 4.50 2.30 -0.72
CA SER A 440 3.25 2.17 0.03
C SER A 440 3.30 2.93 1.37
N ALA A 441 4.48 2.96 2.00
CA ALA A 441 4.72 3.58 3.31
C ALA A 441 4.49 5.09 3.35
N GLU A 442 3.40 5.52 4.00
CA GLU A 442 3.08 6.92 4.25
C GLU A 442 2.45 7.15 5.63
N ILE A 443 3.28 7.45 6.64
CA ILE A 443 2.85 7.77 8.02
C ILE A 443 1.80 8.89 8.09
N GLY A 444 1.82 9.82 7.13
CA GLY A 444 0.86 10.93 7.05
C GLY A 444 -0.49 10.57 6.40
N ALA A 445 -0.68 9.36 5.88
CA ALA A 445 -1.81 9.01 5.03
C ALA A 445 -3.18 9.28 5.67
N ILE A 446 -3.30 9.02 6.98
CA ILE A 446 -4.53 9.22 7.76
C ILE A 446 -4.89 10.70 7.86
N ASP A 447 -3.93 11.59 8.13
CA ASP A 447 -4.17 13.03 8.20
C ASP A 447 -4.38 13.65 6.81
N ILE A 448 -3.75 13.11 5.77
CA ILE A 448 -4.03 13.48 4.39
C ILE A 448 -5.47 13.10 4.03
N LEU A 449 -5.90 11.86 4.30
CA LEU A 449 -7.27 11.41 4.05
C LEU A 449 -8.31 12.24 4.82
N ARG A 450 -8.05 12.53 6.11
CA ARG A 450 -8.89 13.44 6.92
C ARG A 450 -9.06 14.80 6.24
N ARG A 451 -7.93 15.44 5.89
CA ARG A 451 -7.91 16.77 5.26
C ARG A 451 -8.66 16.79 3.92
N ARG A 452 -8.46 15.80 3.04
CA ARG A 452 -9.14 15.70 1.74
C ARG A 452 -10.67 15.65 1.88
N ALA A 453 -11.17 14.90 2.87
CA ALA A 453 -12.61 14.85 3.16
C ALA A 453 -13.15 16.17 3.75
N ASP A 454 -12.35 16.87 4.55
CA ASP A 454 -12.71 18.15 5.17
C ASP A 454 -12.66 19.31 4.16
N GLU A 455 -11.80 19.20 3.15
CA GLU A 455 -11.78 20.04 1.94
C GLU A 455 -12.92 19.70 0.95
N GLY A 456 -13.67 18.62 1.22
CA GLY A 456 -14.89 18.26 0.48
C GLY A 456 -14.68 17.39 -0.76
N GLU A 457 -13.52 16.74 -0.93
CA GLU A 457 -13.27 15.84 -2.07
C GLU A 457 -14.22 14.63 -2.07
N PHE A 458 -14.53 14.09 -0.89
CA PHE A 458 -15.48 12.99 -0.69
C PHE A 458 -16.24 13.17 0.64
N SER A 459 -17.26 12.34 0.86
CA SER A 459 -18.17 12.51 1.99
C SER A 459 -17.52 12.20 3.34
N GLN A 460 -17.99 12.89 4.39
CA GLN A 460 -17.60 12.60 5.78
C GLN A 460 -18.01 11.17 6.21
N THR A 461 -19.06 10.60 5.59
CA THR A 461 -19.44 9.19 5.75
C THR A 461 -18.39 8.26 5.20
N ALA A 462 -17.90 8.49 3.97
CA ALA A 462 -16.84 7.68 3.36
C ALA A 462 -15.54 7.80 4.16
N LYS A 463 -15.18 8.99 4.67
CA LYS A 463 -14.05 9.15 5.62
C LYS A 463 -14.21 8.24 6.84
N ARG A 464 -15.38 8.27 7.51
CA ARG A 464 -15.62 7.42 8.69
C ARG A 464 -15.53 5.94 8.35
N LYS A 465 -16.14 5.51 7.24
CA LYS A 465 -16.10 4.12 6.79
C LYS A 465 -14.67 3.64 6.53
N ILE A 466 -13.86 4.41 5.81
CA ILE A 466 -12.46 4.07 5.48
C ILE A 466 -11.56 4.01 6.72
N LEU A 467 -11.81 4.87 7.72
CA LEU A 467 -11.00 4.97 8.95
C LEU A 467 -11.49 4.09 10.11
N GLU A 468 -12.75 3.67 10.11
CA GLU A 468 -13.40 2.99 11.25
C GLU A 468 -14.30 1.82 10.81
N ASP A 469 -15.44 2.11 10.16
CA ASP A 469 -16.52 1.12 10.01
C ASP A 469 -16.07 -0.10 9.17
N ASN A 470 -15.32 0.13 8.09
CA ASN A 470 -14.87 -0.91 7.16
C ASN A 470 -13.77 -1.80 7.78
N PRO A 471 -12.65 -1.27 8.34
CA PRO A 471 -11.65 -2.11 9.00
C PRO A 471 -12.20 -2.83 10.23
N LYS A 472 -13.14 -2.25 11.00
CA LYS A 472 -13.84 -2.98 12.08
C LYS A 472 -14.59 -4.20 11.54
N THR A 473 -15.36 -4.00 10.48
CA THR A 473 -16.14 -5.08 9.85
C THR A 473 -15.24 -6.15 9.24
N PHE A 474 -14.13 -5.75 8.60
CA PHE A 474 -13.18 -6.68 8.02
C PHE A 474 -12.49 -7.55 9.09
N TYR A 475 -11.93 -6.94 10.12
CA TYR A 475 -11.14 -7.64 11.15
C TYR A 475 -11.94 -8.19 12.35
N GLY A 476 -13.25 -7.92 12.43
CA GLY A 476 -14.11 -8.37 13.53
C GLY A 476 -13.76 -7.71 14.88
N LEU A 477 -13.66 -6.38 14.90
CA LEU A 477 -13.15 -5.58 16.05
C LEU A 477 -14.23 -4.74 16.76
#